data_AF-S4PFM4-F1
#
_entry.id   AF-S4PFM4-F1
#
_cell.length_a   1.000
_cell.length_b   1.000
_cell.length_c   1.000
_cell.angle_alpha   90.00
_cell.angle_beta   90.00
_cell.angle_gamma   90.00
#
_symmetry.space_group_name_H-M   'P 1'
#
loop_
_entity.id
_entity.type
_entity.pdbx_description
1 polymer ?
#
loop_
_entity_poly.entity_id
_entity_poly.type
_entity_poly.pdbx_seq_one_letter_code
_entity_poly.pdbx_strand_id
1 'polypeptide(L)'
;MAGHFQNQRPNACRHASSGAFGSKFVTVCVTGDSNNQIHLEGYQVSGQCQALVRDGILLPTRDAPELGYIRDCSPQQYVPDVYYKEKDAYGNEVGVSAKRLPVAYLLVDVPCGVAPASA
;
A
#
# COMPACT_ATOMS: atom_id res chain seq x y z
N MET A 1 -7.27 -1.01 5.24
CA MET A 1 -7.49 -2.40 5.75
C MET A 1 -6.28 -3.30 5.54
N ALA A 2 -5.77 -3.49 4.32
CA ALA A 2 -4.64 -4.39 4.06
C ALA A 2 -3.39 -4.13 4.94
N GLY A 3 -2.97 -2.86 5.08
CA GLY A 3 -1.83 -2.52 5.95
C GLY A 3 -2.04 -2.85 7.43
N HIS A 4 -3.28 -2.77 7.92
CA HIS A 4 -3.60 -3.16 9.30
C HIS A 4 -3.44 -4.68 9.50
N PHE A 5 -3.94 -5.50 8.58
CA PHE A 5 -3.78 -6.96 8.66
C PHE A 5 -2.31 -7.39 8.49
N GLN A 6 -1.55 -6.72 7.63
CA GLN A 6 -0.11 -6.98 7.52
C GLN A 6 0.64 -6.63 8.81
N ASN A 7 0.32 -5.51 9.48
CA ASN A 7 0.89 -5.15 10.78
C ASN A 7 0.58 -6.17 11.88
N GLN A 8 -0.60 -6.81 11.84
CA GLN A 8 -0.97 -7.87 12.78
C GLN A 8 -0.25 -9.20 12.51
N ARG A 9 0.34 -9.37 11.32
CA ARG A 9 1.01 -10.60 10.89
C ARG A 9 2.46 -10.32 10.48
N PRO A 10 3.31 -9.85 11.42
CA PRO A 10 4.70 -9.55 11.11
C PRO A 10 5.46 -10.81 10.72
N ASN A 11 6.33 -10.69 9.73
CA ASN A 11 7.16 -11.82 9.28
C ASN A 11 8.50 -11.86 10.04
N ALA A 12 8.81 -12.99 10.67
CA ALA A 12 10.08 -13.19 11.35
C ALA A 12 11.26 -13.10 10.36
N CYS A 13 12.28 -12.32 10.72
CA CYS A 13 13.44 -12.10 9.86
C CYS A 13 14.70 -11.91 10.70
N ARG A 14 15.64 -12.86 10.61
CA ARG A 14 16.93 -12.81 11.33
C ARG A 14 17.83 -11.65 10.94
N HIS A 15 17.59 -11.07 9.76
CA HIS A 15 18.38 -9.95 9.23
C HIS A 15 17.78 -8.59 9.62
N ALA A 16 16.61 -8.57 10.25
CA ALA A 16 15.98 -7.36 10.75
C ALA A 16 16.42 -7.09 12.20
N SER A 17 16.77 -5.85 12.52
CA SER A 17 17.15 -5.43 13.87
C SER A 17 16.03 -5.63 14.91
N SER A 18 14.78 -5.53 14.49
CA SER A 18 13.58 -5.79 15.31
C SER A 18 13.20 -7.26 15.40
N GLY A 19 13.91 -8.16 14.70
CA GLY A 19 13.55 -9.58 14.58
C GLY A 19 12.38 -9.87 13.61
N ALA A 20 11.73 -8.84 13.07
CA ALA A 20 10.65 -8.96 12.10
C ALA A 20 10.72 -7.89 11.01
N PHE A 21 10.39 -8.25 9.76
CA PHE A 21 10.39 -7.32 8.63
C PHE A 21 9.24 -7.62 7.67
N GLY A 22 8.42 -6.60 7.43
CA GLY A 22 7.26 -6.68 6.56
C GLY A 22 6.25 -7.73 7.01
N SER A 23 5.49 -8.24 6.04
CA SER A 23 4.49 -9.29 6.26
C SER A 23 4.38 -10.20 5.03
N LYS A 24 4.09 -11.49 5.26
CA LYS A 24 3.72 -12.45 4.21
C LYS A 24 2.21 -12.48 3.95
N PHE A 25 1.44 -11.66 4.66
CA PHE A 25 0.01 -11.56 4.46
C PHE A 25 -0.28 -10.88 3.12
N VAL A 26 -1.11 -11.53 2.31
CA VAL A 26 -1.51 -11.08 0.97
C VAL A 26 -2.99 -10.68 0.97
N THR A 27 -3.36 -9.79 0.06
CA THR A 27 -4.75 -9.41 -0.18
C THR A 27 -5.09 -9.78 -1.62
N VAL A 28 -6.22 -10.42 -1.85
CA VAL A 28 -6.69 -10.75 -3.20
C VAL A 28 -8.06 -10.11 -3.40
N CYS A 29 -8.21 -9.39 -4.50
CA CYS A 29 -9.46 -8.81 -4.96
C CYS A 29 -10.01 -9.69 -6.08
N VAL A 30 -11.26 -10.15 -5.92
CA VAL A 30 -11.98 -10.87 -6.97
C VAL A 30 -12.88 -9.87 -7.67
N THR A 31 -12.60 -9.60 -8.94
CA THR A 31 -13.27 -8.54 -9.73
C THR A 31 -13.52 -9.00 -11.17
N GLY A 32 -14.21 -8.20 -11.98
CA GLY A 32 -14.38 -8.46 -13.41
C GLY A 32 -13.21 -7.90 -14.24
N ASP A 33 -12.74 -8.65 -15.24
CA ASP A 33 -11.81 -8.13 -16.25
C ASP A 33 -12.52 -7.31 -17.35
N SER A 34 -11.75 -6.79 -18.31
CA SER A 34 -12.28 -6.06 -19.46
C SER A 34 -13.17 -6.91 -20.38
N ASN A 35 -13.17 -8.24 -20.23
CA ASN A 35 -14.00 -9.18 -20.99
C ASN A 35 -15.21 -9.68 -20.18
N ASN A 36 -15.49 -9.07 -19.02
CA ASN A 36 -16.53 -9.47 -18.06
C ASN A 36 -16.36 -10.90 -17.52
N GLN A 37 -15.14 -11.42 -17.47
CA GLN A 37 -14.81 -12.68 -16.80
C GLN A 37 -14.36 -12.42 -15.37
N ILE A 38 -14.51 -13.43 -14.51
CA ILE A 38 -14.03 -13.36 -13.13
C ILE A 38 -12.49 -13.37 -13.16
N HIS A 39 -11.90 -12.33 -12.58
CA HIS A 39 -10.48 -12.08 -12.51
C HIS A 39 -9.99 -11.95 -11.06
N LEU A 40 -8.76 -12.39 -10.82
CA LEU A 40 -8.12 -12.37 -9.50
C LEU A 40 -6.92 -11.43 -9.53
N GLU A 41 -6.99 -10.38 -8.74
CA GLU A 41 -5.90 -9.41 -8.60
C GLU A 41 -5.27 -9.52 -7.22
N GLY A 42 -3.96 -9.75 -7.17
CA GLY A 42 -3.21 -9.90 -5.94
C GLY A 42 -2.45 -8.64 -5.57
N TYR A 43 -2.54 -8.25 -4.30
CA TYR A 43 -1.87 -7.08 -3.78
C TYR A 43 -1.22 -7.33 -2.43
N GLN A 44 -0.11 -6.63 -2.21
CA GLN A 44 0.45 -6.34 -0.89
C GLN A 44 0.61 -4.84 -0.74
N VAL A 45 0.63 -4.35 0.51
CA VAL A 45 1.02 -2.96 0.75
C VAL A 45 2.51 -2.88 1.08
N SER A 46 3.12 -1.74 0.76
CA SER A 46 4.51 -1.46 1.05
C SER A 46 4.78 -1.34 2.56
N GLY A 47 6.03 -1.54 2.98
CA GLY A 47 6.44 -1.29 4.37
C GLY A 47 6.22 0.16 4.81
N GLN A 48 6.25 1.11 3.87
CA GLN A 48 5.92 2.51 4.13
C GLN A 48 4.43 2.66 4.46
N CYS A 49 3.55 2.01 3.70
CA CYS A 49 2.11 1.96 3.97
C CYS A 49 1.80 1.34 5.34
N GLN A 50 2.49 0.24 5.69
CA GLN A 50 2.37 -0.39 7.01
C GLN A 50 2.67 0.59 8.14
N ALA A 51 3.75 1.38 8.03
CA ALA A 51 4.12 2.39 9.02
C ALA A 51 3.06 3.51 9.11
N LEU A 52 2.63 4.05 7.96
CA LEU A 52 1.61 5.10 7.92
C LEU A 52 0.27 4.65 8.52
N VAL A 53 -0.13 3.40 8.30
CA VAL A 53 -1.35 2.83 8.87
C VAL A 53 -1.19 2.51 10.36
N ARG A 54 -0.04 1.99 10.79
CA ARG A 54 0.27 1.71 12.20
C ARG A 54 0.16 2.98 13.04
N ASP A 55 0.73 4.07 12.53
CA ASP A 55 0.78 5.34 13.23
C ASP A 55 -0.50 6.17 12.98
N GLY A 56 -1.45 5.68 12.18
CA GLY A 56 -2.71 6.38 11.92
C GLY A 56 -2.56 7.66 11.09
N ILE A 57 -1.47 7.81 10.34
CA ILE A 57 -1.15 8.98 9.53
C ILE A 57 -1.97 8.98 8.23
N LEU A 58 -2.20 7.82 7.63
CA LEU A 58 -2.94 7.68 6.38
C LEU A 58 -4.45 7.58 6.63
N LEU A 59 -5.22 8.49 6.04
CA LEU A 59 -6.68 8.54 6.10
C LEU A 59 -7.29 8.28 4.73
N PRO A 60 -8.42 7.54 4.66
CA PRO A 60 -9.16 7.40 3.42
C PRO A 60 -9.85 8.71 3.06
N THR A 61 -9.98 8.98 1.76
CA THR A 61 -10.80 10.09 1.26
C THR A 61 -12.19 9.57 0.86
N ARG A 62 -13.20 10.45 0.88
CA ARG A 62 -14.58 10.09 0.53
C ARG A 62 -14.83 10.16 -0.98
N ASP A 63 -14.29 11.18 -1.63
CA ASP A 63 -14.67 11.56 -2.99
C ASP A 63 -13.71 11.01 -4.06
N ALA A 64 -12.53 10.50 -3.66
CA ALA A 64 -11.45 10.08 -4.56
C ALA A 64 -10.75 8.82 -4.02
N PRO A 65 -11.33 7.61 -4.15
CA PRO A 65 -10.79 6.38 -3.56
C PRO A 65 -9.35 6.05 -3.99
N GLU A 66 -8.88 6.59 -5.11
CA GLU A 66 -7.51 6.51 -5.60
C GLU A 66 -6.50 7.35 -4.81
N LEU A 67 -6.97 8.27 -3.96
CA LEU A 67 -6.16 9.16 -3.13
C LEU A 67 -6.34 8.86 -1.64
N GLY A 68 -5.22 8.81 -0.93
CA GLY A 68 -5.15 8.86 0.53
C GLY A 68 -4.83 10.28 1.00
N TYR A 69 -5.38 10.65 2.15
CA TYR A 69 -5.08 11.92 2.81
C TYR A 69 -4.09 11.69 3.95
N ILE A 70 -3.05 12.52 4.01
CA ILE A 70 -2.11 12.51 5.14
C ILE A 70 -2.68 13.42 6.23
N ARG A 71 -2.89 12.86 7.43
CA ARG A 71 -3.43 13.56 8.59
C ARG A 71 -2.61 14.81 8.92
N ASP A 72 -3.27 15.88 9.32
CA ASP A 72 -2.56 17.08 9.78
C ASP A 72 -1.90 16.86 11.16
N CYS A 73 -0.79 17.55 11.39
CA CYS A 73 -0.10 17.50 12.67
C CYS A 73 -1.01 18.01 13.80
N SER A 74 -1.00 17.31 14.93
CA SER A 74 -1.76 17.69 16.13
C SER A 74 -0.84 17.74 17.34
N PRO A 75 -1.21 18.45 18.43
CA PRO A 75 -0.40 18.47 19.65
C PRO A 75 -0.13 17.07 20.24
N GLN A 76 -1.02 16.10 19.97
CA GLN A 76 -0.92 14.73 20.46
C GLN A 76 -0.10 13.82 19.53
N GLN A 77 0.06 14.20 18.27
CA GLN A 77 0.69 13.35 17.26
C GLN A 77 1.43 14.18 16.21
N TYR A 78 2.75 13.98 16.15
CA TYR A 78 3.58 14.52 15.07
C TYR A 78 3.32 13.76 13.76
N VAL A 79 3.06 14.52 12.69
CA VAL A 79 2.96 13.98 11.33
C VAL A 79 4.05 14.65 10.47
N PRO A 80 4.98 13.90 9.88
CA PRO A 80 6.03 14.47 9.04
C PRO A 80 5.49 14.87 7.67
N ASP A 81 6.21 15.77 6.99
CA ASP A 81 5.96 16.06 5.59
C ASP A 81 6.30 14.85 4.73
N VAL A 82 5.30 14.32 4.04
CA VAL A 82 5.44 13.19 3.14
C VAL A 82 5.58 13.70 1.71
N TYR A 83 6.49 13.11 0.94
CA TYR A 83 6.69 13.42 -0.47
C TYR A 83 6.66 12.13 -1.30
N TYR A 84 6.18 12.22 -2.53
CA TYR A 84 6.28 11.15 -3.51
C TYR A 84 6.97 11.67 -4.78
N LYS A 85 7.51 10.75 -5.57
CA LYS A 85 8.16 11.07 -6.84
C LYS A 85 7.18 10.91 -7.99
N GLU A 86 7.05 11.94 -8.79
CA GLU A 86 6.27 11.93 -10.03
C GLU A 86 7.19 12.21 -11.21
N LYS A 87 6.84 11.68 -12.39
CA LYS A 87 7.54 12.02 -13.63
C LYS A 87 6.82 13.18 -14.30
N ASP A 88 7.55 14.24 -14.60
CA ASP A 88 7.02 15.37 -15.35
C ASP A 88 6.83 15.03 -16.84
N ALA A 89 6.27 15.97 -17.61
CA ALA A 89 6.06 15.83 -19.05
C ALA A 89 7.35 15.65 -19.87
N TYR A 90 8.52 15.90 -19.26
CA TYR A 90 9.84 15.79 -19.87
C TYR A 90 10.62 14.56 -19.35
N GLY A 91 10.00 13.73 -18.50
CA GLY A 91 10.59 12.51 -17.95
C GLY A 91 11.49 12.70 -16.73
N ASN A 92 11.55 13.90 -16.14
CA ASN A 92 12.32 14.16 -14.94
C ASN A 92 11.56 13.72 -13.68
N GLU A 93 12.27 13.20 -12.69
CA GLU A 93 11.69 12.88 -11.38
C GLU A 93 11.60 14.14 -10.51
N VAL A 94 10.39 14.52 -10.14
CA VAL A 94 10.12 15.65 -9.25
C VAL A 94 9.49 15.16 -7.95
N GLY A 95 9.92 15.73 -6.82
CA GLY A 95 9.35 15.46 -5.50
C GLY A 95 8.13 16.36 -5.26
N VAL A 96 6.96 15.75 -5.11
CA VAL A 96 5.69 16.46 -4.89
C VAL A 96 5.20 16.20 -3.46
N SER A 97 4.62 17.22 -2.82
CA SER A 97 4.03 17.09 -1.49
C SER A 97 2.85 16.13 -1.50
N ALA A 98 2.90 15.13 -0.62
CA ALA A 98 1.97 14.01 -0.58
C ALA A 98 0.75 14.25 0.31
N LYS A 99 0.32 15.51 0.53
CA LYS A 99 -0.88 15.80 1.34
C LYS A 99 -2.11 15.05 0.80
N ARG A 100 -2.18 14.93 -0.52
CA ARG A 100 -3.01 13.95 -1.24
C ARG A 100 -2.07 12.97 -1.91
N LEU A 101 -1.98 11.77 -1.38
CA LEU A 101 -1.07 10.72 -1.83
C LEU A 101 -1.83 9.71 -2.68
N PRO A 102 -1.44 9.46 -3.94
CA PRO A 102 -2.06 8.39 -4.71
C PRO A 102 -1.74 7.03 -4.08
N VAL A 103 -2.78 6.24 -3.79
CA VAL A 103 -2.62 4.96 -3.07
C VAL A 103 -1.85 3.91 -3.88
N ALA A 104 -1.80 4.07 -5.21
CA ALA A 104 -1.06 3.18 -6.11
C ALA A 104 0.43 3.10 -5.75
N TYR A 105 1.06 4.18 -5.28
CA TYR A 105 2.47 4.18 -4.84
C TYR A 105 2.71 3.34 -3.58
N LEU A 106 1.65 3.00 -2.85
CA LEU A 106 1.70 2.20 -1.63
C LEU A 106 1.41 0.71 -1.88
N LEU A 107 1.00 0.35 -3.09
CA LEU A 107 0.64 -1.01 -3.48
C LEU A 107 1.79 -1.71 -4.22
N VAL A 108 1.83 -3.02 -4.05
CA VAL A 108 2.74 -3.93 -4.74
C VAL A 108 1.90 -5.04 -5.36
N ASP A 109 2.05 -5.24 -6.66
CA ASP A 109 1.37 -6.30 -7.39
C ASP A 109 1.96 -7.67 -7.03
N VAL A 110 1.07 -8.62 -6.75
CA VAL A 110 1.42 -10.01 -6.46
C VAL A 110 0.74 -10.91 -7.48
N PRO A 111 1.51 -11.74 -8.21
CA PRO A 111 0.92 -12.65 -9.19
C PRO A 111 -0.05 -13.62 -8.51
N CYS A 112 -1.25 -13.73 -9.08
CA CYS A 112 -2.29 -14.66 -8.65
C CYS A 112 -2.58 -15.66 -9.76
N GLY A 113 -2.86 -16.90 -9.36
CA GLY A 113 -3.20 -17.98 -10.28
C GLY A 113 -3.71 -19.20 -9.55
N VAL A 114 -4.34 -20.09 -10.29
CA VAL A 114 -4.77 -21.40 -9.80
C VAL A 114 -3.80 -22.46 -10.30
N ALA A 115 -3.51 -23.45 -9.46
CA ALA A 115 -2.70 -24.59 -9.89
C ALA A 115 -3.46 -25.35 -11.00
N PRO A 116 -2.78 -25.76 -12.09
CA PRO A 116 -3.41 -26.61 -13.08
C PRO A 116 -3.79 -27.95 -12.44
N ALA A 117 -4.95 -28.49 -12.80
CA ALA A 117 -5.32 -29.84 -12.39
C ALA A 117 -4.31 -30.84 -12.98
N SER A 118 -3.69 -31.66 -12.13
CA SER A 118 -2.89 -32.79 -12.61
C SER A 118 -3.83 -33.76 -13.32
N ALA A 119 -3.61 -33.95 -14.63
CA ALA A 119 -4.25 -35.02 -15.40
C ALA A 119 -3.77 -36.40 -14.95
#